data_AF-A0AA96HMM9-F1
#
_entry.id   AF-A0AA96HMM9-F1
#
_cell.length_a   1.000
_cell.length_b   1.000
_cell.length_c   1.000
_cell.angle_alpha   90.00
_cell.angle_beta   90.00
_cell.angle_gamma   90.00
#
_symmetry.space_group_name_H-M   'P 1'
#
loop_
_entity.id
_entity.type
_entity.pdbx_description
1 polymer ?
#
loop_
_entity_poly.entity_id
_entity_poly.type
_entity_poly.pdbx_seq_one_letter_code
_entity_poly.pdbx_strand_id
1 'polypeptide(L)'
;MKLIIFLLLIPLVSCAINETIKFKSDELFIGVNWEKLSPDQFRVLKESSEDYFAVLEGKKPIYAKLDENRFVLDGGTRFYDGYKYRLTVVMSMSSFGDVRGYAYGPSIQYEESFAPGNISKLSNIKMYTSESLGELLNWNKL
;
A
#
# COMPACT_ATOMS: atom_id res chain seq x y z
N MET A 1 -55.84 -2.40 -40.60
CA MET A 1 -56.72 -2.83 -39.49
C MET A 1 -55.84 -3.11 -38.28
N LYS A 2 -56.23 -2.60 -37.10
CA LYS A 2 -55.48 -2.55 -35.82
C LYS A 2 -54.83 -3.88 -35.40
N LEU A 3 -53.64 -3.83 -34.79
CA LEU A 3 -53.48 -4.19 -33.36
C LEU A 3 -52.17 -3.63 -32.77
N ILE A 4 -52.30 -2.91 -31.67
CA ILE A 4 -51.24 -2.47 -30.76
C ILE A 4 -50.95 -3.65 -29.82
N ILE A 5 -49.67 -4.00 -29.62
CA ILE A 5 -49.22 -4.72 -28.44
C ILE A 5 -48.01 -3.98 -27.86
N PHE A 6 -48.24 -3.39 -26.69
CA PHE A 6 -47.24 -2.87 -25.77
C PHE A 6 -46.69 -4.08 -24.99
N LEU A 7 -45.39 -4.33 -25.00
CA LEU A 7 -44.77 -5.18 -23.98
C LEU A 7 -43.34 -4.69 -23.68
N LEU A 8 -43.17 -4.24 -22.44
CA LEU A 8 -41.89 -3.98 -21.79
C LEU A 8 -41.02 -5.25 -21.81
N LEU A 9 -39.73 -5.08 -22.11
CA LEU A 9 -38.68 -5.98 -21.63
C LEU A 9 -37.42 -5.18 -21.32
N ILE A 10 -37.25 -4.87 -20.03
CA ILE A 10 -35.96 -4.59 -19.40
C ILE A 10 -35.43 -5.95 -18.91
N PRO A 11 -34.23 -6.35 -19.32
CA PRO A 11 -33.33 -7.07 -18.42
C PRO A 11 -32.08 -6.20 -18.24
N LEU A 12 -31.87 -5.61 -17.07
CA LEU A 12 -31.09 -6.22 -15.98
C LEU A 12 -29.86 -6.96 -16.52
N VAL A 13 -28.87 -6.21 -17.01
CA VAL A 13 -27.47 -6.63 -16.91
C VAL A 13 -26.89 -5.98 -15.66
N SER A 14 -27.44 -6.36 -14.52
CA SER A 14 -26.69 -6.38 -13.27
C SER A 14 -26.20 -7.81 -13.15
N CYS A 15 -25.08 -8.10 -13.81
CA CYS A 15 -24.45 -9.40 -13.68
C CYS A 15 -22.95 -9.19 -13.53
N ALA A 16 -22.53 -9.36 -12.28
CA ALA A 16 -21.20 -9.82 -11.89
C ALA A 16 -20.01 -8.94 -12.30
N ILE A 17 -19.86 -7.80 -11.62
CA ILE A 17 -18.53 -7.40 -11.13
C ILE A 17 -18.53 -7.75 -9.64
N ASN A 18 -18.58 -9.05 -9.34
CA ASN A 18 -18.41 -9.57 -7.99
C ASN A 18 -17.28 -10.61 -7.99
N GLU A 19 -16.26 -10.39 -8.84
CA GLU A 19 -14.95 -10.91 -8.54
C GLU A 19 -14.49 -10.21 -7.29
N THR A 20 -14.59 -10.94 -6.18
CA THR A 20 -14.02 -10.58 -4.90
C THR A 20 -12.53 -10.41 -5.15
N ILE A 21 -12.12 -9.18 -5.44
CA ILE A 21 -10.72 -8.78 -5.40
C ILE A 21 -10.30 -9.10 -3.98
N LYS A 22 -9.63 -10.23 -3.79
CA LYS A 22 -8.93 -10.52 -2.55
C LYS A 22 -7.80 -9.51 -2.50
N PHE A 23 -8.11 -8.33 -1.95
CA PHE A 23 -7.17 -7.23 -1.89
C PHE A 23 -5.98 -7.71 -1.07
N LYS A 24 -4.77 -7.42 -1.54
CA LYS A 24 -3.54 -7.70 -0.79
C LYS A 24 -3.58 -7.09 0.62
N SER A 25 -4.41 -6.05 0.81
CA SER A 25 -4.76 -5.45 2.09
C SER A 25 -5.28 -6.43 3.14
N ASP A 26 -5.90 -7.55 2.75
CA ASP A 26 -6.36 -8.60 3.67
C ASP A 26 -5.21 -9.31 4.39
N GLU A 27 -3.98 -9.25 3.87
CA GLU A 27 -2.78 -9.74 4.55
C GLU A 27 -2.24 -8.75 5.60
N LEU A 28 -2.51 -7.45 5.41
CA LEU A 28 -2.07 -6.40 6.33
C LEU A 28 -3.11 -6.13 7.43
N PHE A 29 -4.40 -6.30 7.12
CA PHE A 29 -5.52 -6.02 8.00
C PHE A 29 -6.43 -7.24 8.16
N ILE A 30 -6.03 -8.16 9.03
CA ILE A 30 -6.76 -9.42 9.23
C ILE A 30 -8.13 -9.16 9.86
N GLY A 31 -9.19 -9.65 9.20
CA GLY A 31 -10.55 -9.64 9.76
C GLY A 31 -11.28 -8.29 9.67
N VAL A 32 -10.74 -7.31 8.94
CA VAL A 32 -11.46 -6.06 8.65
C VAL A 32 -12.66 -6.35 7.75
N ASN A 33 -13.84 -5.87 8.16
CA ASN A 33 -15.04 -5.91 7.32
C ASN A 33 -15.08 -4.66 6.44
N TRP A 34 -14.55 -4.79 5.22
CA TRP A 34 -14.41 -3.71 4.25
C TRP A 34 -15.73 -3.06 3.83
N GLU A 35 -16.83 -3.81 3.81
CA GLU A 35 -18.16 -3.33 3.43
C GLU A 35 -18.77 -2.36 4.46
N LYS A 36 -18.28 -2.41 5.70
CA LYS A 36 -18.76 -1.56 6.80
C LYS A 36 -17.92 -0.31 7.01
N LEU A 37 -16.86 -0.12 6.24
CA LEU A 37 -16.00 1.04 6.36
C LEU A 37 -16.69 2.27 5.77
N SER A 38 -16.49 3.43 6.40
CA SER A 38 -16.82 4.70 5.74
C SER A 38 -15.95 4.89 4.49
N PRO A 39 -16.37 5.73 3.52
CA PRO A 39 -15.57 6.01 2.33
C PRO A 39 -14.15 6.51 2.68
N ASP A 40 -14.04 7.36 3.69
CA ASP A 40 -12.76 7.83 4.22
C ASP A 40 -11.91 6.68 4.74
N GLN A 41 -12.47 5.79 5.55
CA GLN A 41 -11.73 4.66 6.12
C GLN A 41 -11.28 3.68 5.05
N PHE A 42 -12.17 3.35 4.12
CA PHE A 42 -11.88 2.49 2.99
C PHE A 42 -10.69 3.03 2.19
N ARG A 43 -10.70 4.33 1.87
CA ARG A 43 -9.63 4.98 1.13
C ARG A 43 -8.29 4.90 1.85
N VAL A 44 -8.24 5.28 3.14
CA VAL A 44 -6.99 5.26 3.92
C VAL A 44 -6.39 3.85 3.95
N LEU A 45 -7.19 2.83 4.26
CA LEU A 45 -6.72 1.45 4.35
C LEU A 45 -6.31 0.86 2.99
N LYS A 46 -7.07 1.16 1.93
CA LYS A 46 -6.73 0.72 0.56
C LYS A 46 -5.43 1.36 0.07
N GLU A 47 -5.34 2.69 0.08
CA GLU A 47 -4.17 3.39 -0.45
C GLU A 47 -2.90 3.03 0.33
N SER A 48 -2.98 3.03 1.66
CA SER A 48 -1.82 2.70 2.52
C SER A 48 -1.35 1.25 2.32
N SER A 49 -2.26 0.28 2.17
CA SER A 49 -1.88 -1.11 1.91
C SER A 49 -1.28 -1.31 0.51
N GLU A 50 -1.84 -0.69 -0.52
CA GLU A 50 -1.29 -0.81 -1.89
C GLU A 50 0.12 -0.21 -1.98
N ASP A 51 0.37 0.93 -1.32
CA ASP A 51 1.70 1.50 -1.20
C ASP A 51 2.65 0.65 -0.38
N TYR A 52 2.18 0.09 0.74
CA TYR A 52 2.95 -0.84 1.57
C TYR A 52 3.48 -2.01 0.73
N PHE A 53 2.60 -2.64 -0.04
CA PHE A 53 2.96 -3.79 -0.85
C PHE A 53 3.79 -3.43 -2.08
N ALA A 54 3.59 -2.25 -2.67
CA ALA A 54 4.46 -1.76 -3.73
C ALA A 54 5.91 -1.68 -3.24
N VAL A 55 6.14 -1.15 -2.03
CA VAL A 55 7.48 -1.06 -1.42
C VAL A 55 8.05 -2.45 -1.13
N LEU A 56 7.24 -3.39 -0.63
CA LEU A 56 7.69 -4.78 -0.43
C LEU A 56 8.11 -5.47 -1.74
N GLU A 57 7.56 -5.04 -2.87
CA GLU A 57 7.93 -5.51 -4.21
C GLU A 57 9.06 -4.69 -4.85
N GLY A 58 9.71 -3.80 -4.09
CA GLY A 58 10.79 -2.96 -4.58
C GLY A 58 10.35 -1.82 -5.51
N LYS A 59 9.04 -1.52 -5.56
CA LYS A 59 8.45 -0.47 -6.40
C LYS A 59 8.27 0.82 -5.59
N LYS A 60 8.11 1.93 -6.31
CA LYS A 60 7.71 3.21 -5.71
C LYS A 60 6.26 3.12 -5.19
N PRO A 61 5.91 3.89 -4.14
CA PRO A 61 4.51 4.05 -3.73
C PRO A 61 3.63 4.51 -4.91
N ILE A 62 2.38 4.06 -4.92
CA ILE A 62 1.38 4.30 -5.96
C ILE A 62 0.60 5.59 -5.68
N TYR A 63 0.22 5.84 -4.42
CA TYR A 63 -0.63 6.95 -4.00
C TYR A 63 0.11 8.03 -3.21
N ALA A 64 0.93 7.63 -2.24
CA ALA A 64 1.66 8.55 -1.39
C ALA A 64 2.69 9.33 -2.22
N LYS A 65 2.72 10.64 -1.99
CA LYS A 65 3.58 11.57 -2.72
C LYS A 65 4.87 11.78 -1.96
N LEU A 66 5.99 11.83 -2.68
CA LEU A 66 7.30 12.08 -2.08
C LEU A 66 7.27 13.45 -1.39
N ASP A 67 7.70 13.49 -0.12
CA ASP A 67 8.00 14.74 0.57
C ASP A 67 9.46 15.10 0.31
N GLU A 68 9.68 16.00 -0.65
CA GLU A 68 11.01 16.46 -1.05
C GLU A 68 11.72 17.29 0.03
N ASN A 69 10.98 17.80 1.04
CA ASN A 69 11.54 18.62 2.10
C ASN A 69 12.08 17.79 3.28
N ARG A 70 11.70 16.51 3.36
CA ARG A 70 12.20 15.58 4.37
C ARG A 70 13.20 14.62 3.74
N PHE A 71 14.45 14.70 4.19
CA PHE A 71 15.50 13.76 3.81
C PHE A 71 16.36 13.42 5.03
N VAL A 72 16.98 12.24 4.97
CA VAL A 72 17.99 11.79 5.93
C VAL A 72 19.20 11.31 5.16
N LEU A 73 20.38 11.49 5.76
CA LEU A 73 21.66 11.11 5.16
C LEU A 73 22.06 9.69 5.59
N ASP A 74 21.18 8.72 5.34
CA ASP A 74 21.34 7.33 5.83
C ASP A 74 21.57 6.30 4.73
N GLY A 75 21.67 6.74 3.48
CA GLY A 75 21.94 5.90 2.32
C GLY A 75 20.77 5.74 1.35
N GLY A 76 19.56 6.18 1.70
CA GLY A 76 18.45 6.07 0.76
C GLY A 76 17.04 6.26 1.30
N THR A 77 16.83 6.44 2.60
CA THR A 77 15.47 6.55 3.14
C THR A 77 14.72 7.72 2.52
N ARG A 78 13.44 7.50 2.23
CA ARG A 78 12.53 8.48 1.63
C ARG A 78 11.23 8.55 2.41
N PHE A 79 10.64 9.74 2.45
CA PHE A 79 9.41 10.03 3.16
C PHE A 79 8.32 10.39 2.15
N TYR A 80 7.13 9.86 2.37
CA TYR A 80 5.97 10.08 1.53
C TYR A 80 4.76 10.42 2.40
N ASP A 81 3.91 11.31 1.89
CA ASP A 81 2.64 11.68 2.49
C ASP A 81 1.48 11.13 1.66
N GLY A 82 0.65 10.32 2.31
CA GLY A 82 -0.59 9.78 1.77
C GLY A 82 -1.82 10.39 2.43
N TYR A 83 -3.00 9.89 2.08
CA TYR A 83 -4.25 10.38 2.67
C TYR A 83 -4.42 9.87 4.11
N LYS A 84 -4.17 10.72 5.11
CA LYS A 84 -4.20 10.41 6.57
C LYS A 84 -3.19 9.34 7.04
N TYR A 85 -2.13 9.13 6.27
CA TYR A 85 -0.98 8.33 6.67
C TYR A 85 0.31 8.89 6.09
N ARG A 86 1.42 8.56 6.76
CA ARG A 86 2.78 8.83 6.30
C ARG A 86 3.44 7.49 6.03
N LEU A 87 4.18 7.42 4.93
CA LEU A 87 4.96 6.25 4.56
C LEU A 87 6.44 6.62 4.56
N THR A 88 7.22 5.87 5.33
CA THR A 88 8.68 5.90 5.25
C THR A 88 9.13 4.65 4.51
N VAL A 89 9.79 4.84 3.37
CA VAL A 89 10.54 3.77 2.71
C VAL A 89 11.93 3.81 3.30
N VAL A 90 12.19 2.91 4.25
CA VAL A 90 13.49 2.80 4.90
C VAL A 90 14.45 2.20 3.88
N MET A 91 15.61 2.82 3.71
CA MET A 91 16.74 2.28 2.98
C MET A 91 18.00 2.85 3.61
N SER A 92 18.57 2.08 4.54
CA SER A 92 19.74 2.51 5.29
C SER A 92 20.82 1.45 5.30
N MET A 93 22.07 1.87 5.10
CA MET A 93 23.20 0.98 5.22
C MET A 93 23.33 0.50 6.66
N SER A 94 23.33 -0.82 6.86
CA SER A 94 23.28 -1.44 8.17
C SER A 94 24.20 -2.66 8.24
N SER A 95 24.44 -3.11 9.46
CA SER A 95 25.24 -4.29 9.75
C SER A 95 24.65 -5.05 10.92
N PHE A 96 24.67 -6.37 10.83
CA PHE A 96 24.26 -7.27 11.90
C PHE A 96 25.37 -8.30 12.14
N GLY A 97 26.16 -8.07 13.21
CA GLY A 97 27.43 -8.77 13.38
C GLY A 97 28.38 -8.49 12.20
N ASP A 98 28.90 -9.54 11.59
CA ASP A 98 29.81 -9.44 10.44
C ASP A 98 29.08 -9.28 9.09
N VAL A 99 27.75 -9.37 9.08
CA VAL A 99 26.95 -9.21 7.86
C VAL A 99 26.70 -7.73 7.60
N ARG A 100 27.13 -7.24 6.43
CA ARG A 100 26.89 -5.87 5.96
C ARG A 100 25.84 -5.85 4.85
N GLY A 101 25.06 -4.78 4.79
CA GLY A 101 24.20 -4.45 3.65
C GLY A 101 23.17 -3.40 4.04
N TYR A 102 21.88 -3.66 3.83
CA TYR A 102 20.85 -2.63 3.89
C TYR A 102 19.60 -3.08 4.63
N ALA A 103 19.16 -2.26 5.59
CA ALA A 103 17.80 -2.33 6.11
C ALA A 103 16.85 -1.69 5.09
N TYR A 104 15.88 -2.46 4.59
CA TYR A 104 14.92 -1.99 3.59
C TYR A 104 13.48 -2.44 3.89
N GLY A 105 12.52 -1.55 3.65
CA GLY A 105 11.10 -1.87 3.66
C GLY A 105 10.20 -0.69 4.06
N PRO A 106 8.87 -0.90 4.07
CA PRO A 106 7.90 0.13 4.43
C PRO A 106 7.71 0.27 5.96
N SER A 107 7.49 1.50 6.40
CA SER A 107 6.96 1.86 7.71
C SER A 107 5.86 2.89 7.53
N ILE A 108 4.61 2.50 7.80
CA ILE A 108 3.42 3.35 7.75
C ILE A 108 3.11 3.87 9.14
N GLN A 109 2.80 5.15 9.23
CA GLN A 109 2.28 5.82 10.42
C GLN A 109 0.96 6.51 10.05
N TYR A 110 -0.14 6.10 10.67
CA TYR A 110 -1.43 6.74 10.53
C TYR A 110 -1.51 8.01 11.38
N GLU A 111 -2.32 8.96 10.93
CA GLU A 111 -2.72 10.11 11.75
C GLU A 111 -3.58 9.65 12.93
N GLU A 112 -3.41 10.31 14.09
CA GLU A 112 -4.19 10.04 15.30
C GLU A 112 -5.70 10.24 15.08
N SER A 113 -6.07 11.19 14.21
CA SER A 113 -7.45 11.44 13.78
C SER A 113 -8.12 10.23 13.13
N PHE A 114 -7.33 9.33 12.53
CA PHE A 114 -7.78 8.11 11.88
C PHE A 114 -7.59 6.87 12.77
N ALA A 115 -6.43 6.74 13.40
CA ALA A 115 -6.06 5.61 14.26
C ALA A 115 -5.68 6.11 15.67
N PRO A 116 -6.68 6.46 16.52
CA PRO A 116 -6.45 7.01 17.86
C PRO A 116 -5.97 5.98 18.89
N GLY A 117 -5.95 4.70 18.53
CA GLY A 117 -5.54 3.60 19.42
C GLY A 117 -4.03 3.36 19.45
N ASN A 118 -3.64 2.35 20.22
CA ASN A 118 -2.21 2.02 20.44
C ASN A 118 -1.47 1.52 19.20
N ILE A 119 -2.18 1.13 18.13
CA ILE A 119 -1.57 0.65 16.88
C ILE A 119 -1.87 1.65 15.78
N SER A 120 -1.04 2.69 15.68
CA SER A 120 -1.05 3.66 14.58
C SER A 120 0.14 3.46 13.62
N LYS A 121 0.99 2.45 13.87
CA LYS A 121 2.19 2.19 13.07
C LYS A 121 2.27 0.73 12.62
N LEU A 122 2.58 0.51 11.34
CA LEU A 122 2.82 -0.80 10.75
C LEU A 122 4.16 -0.77 10.01
N SER A 123 5.05 -1.72 10.26
CA SER A 123 6.37 -1.75 9.61
C SER A 123 6.80 -3.17 9.27
N ASN A 124 7.50 -3.33 8.15
CA ASN A 124 8.18 -4.57 7.77
C ASN A 124 9.52 -4.21 7.14
N ILE A 125 10.52 -4.10 8.00
CA ILE A 125 11.90 -3.81 7.61
C ILE A 125 12.68 -5.12 7.67
N LYS A 126 13.32 -5.47 6.56
CA LYS A 126 14.19 -6.64 6.45
C LYS A 126 15.61 -6.19 6.14
N MET A 127 16.56 -7.04 6.48
CA MET A 127 17.97 -6.85 6.14
C MET A 127 18.28 -7.61 4.85
N TYR A 128 18.91 -6.92 3.88
CA TYR A 128 19.29 -7.44 2.58
C TYR A 128 20.79 -7.27 2.36
N THR A 129 21.44 -8.26 1.77
CA THR A 129 22.75 -8.05 1.16
C THR A 129 22.61 -7.08 -0.03
N SER A 130 23.72 -6.47 -0.46
CA SER A 130 23.70 -5.57 -1.63
C SER A 130 23.15 -6.24 -2.89
N GLU A 131 23.49 -7.51 -3.11
CA GLU A 131 23.03 -8.31 -4.25
C GLU A 131 21.51 -8.52 -4.21
N SER A 132 20.98 -9.07 -3.12
CA SER A 132 19.54 -9.34 -2.99
C SER A 132 18.70 -8.07 -3.01
N LEU A 133 19.21 -6.95 -2.47
CA LEU A 133 18.52 -5.67 -2.60
C LEU A 133 18.53 -5.17 -4.04
N GLY A 134 19.66 -5.31 -4.73
CA GLY A 134 19.79 -4.95 -6.14
C GLY A 134 18.82 -5.74 -7.04
N GLU A 135 18.60 -7.02 -6.74
CA GLU A 135 17.58 -7.85 -7.41
C GLU A 135 16.16 -7.35 -7.13
N LEU A 136 15.81 -7.12 -5.87
CA LEU A 136 14.48 -6.63 -5.46
C LEU A 136 14.15 -5.30 -6.15
N LEU A 137 15.10 -4.37 -6.16
CA LEU A 137 14.93 -3.03 -6.71
C LEU A 137 15.21 -2.93 -8.21
N ASN A 138 15.58 -4.04 -8.85
CA ASN A 138 16.02 -4.08 -10.25
C ASN A 138 17.16 -3.09 -10.58
N TRP A 139 18.09 -2.86 -9.65
CA TRP A 139 19.21 -1.92 -9.87
C TRP A 139 20.20 -2.38 -10.94
N ASN A 140 20.29 -3.68 -11.20
CA ASN A 140 21.24 -4.27 -12.16
C ASN A 140 20.80 -4.12 -13.64
N LYS A 141 19.76 -3.32 -13.94
CA LYS A 141 19.20 -3.12 -15.29
C LYS A 141 19.29 -1.68 -15.81
N LEU A 142 20.10 -0.83 -15.18
CA LEU A 142 20.37 0.55 -15.61
C LEU A 142 21.74 0.68 -16.27
#